data_AF-A0A5C2S182-F1
#
_entry.id   AF-A0A5C2S182-F1
#
_cell.length_a   1.000
_cell.length_b   1.000
_cell.length_c   1.000
_cell.angle_alpha   90.00
_cell.angle_beta   90.00
_cell.angle_gamma   90.00
#
_symmetry.space_group_name_H-M   'P 1'
#
loop_
_entity.id
_entity.type
_entity.pdbx_description
1 polymer ?
#
loop_
_entity_poly.entity_id
_entity_poly.type
_entity_poly.pdbx_seq_one_letter_code
_entity_poly.pdbx_strand_id
1 'polypeptide(L)'
;MDERQLSIEDKELFASIFRLEGGTRHDIGWKNFLKAMGHIGFSIGPCGKTGGSGREFIAPPDMGNRRMRLDNPHGPRDGTLRSRDQNELGKRLNAHFDLEDYVAAMPVEA
;
A
#
# COMPACT_ATOMS: atom_id res chain seq x y z
N MET A 1 -8.76 -10.77 -18.32
CA MET A 1 -8.51 -9.80 -17.23
C MET A 1 -7.24 -9.09 -17.64
N ASP A 2 -7.24 -7.76 -17.75
CA ASP A 2 -6.00 -7.03 -18.00
C ASP A 2 -5.03 -7.31 -16.86
N GLU A 3 -3.84 -7.77 -17.21
CA GLU A 3 -2.75 -8.00 -16.28
C GLU A 3 -2.28 -6.63 -15.78
N ARG A 4 -2.49 -6.33 -14.50
CA ARG A 4 -2.06 -5.05 -13.92
C ARG A 4 -0.54 -4.98 -13.92
N GLN A 5 0.00 -3.91 -14.49
CA GLN A 5 1.43 -3.62 -14.47
C GLN A 5 1.72 -2.48 -13.49
N LEU A 6 2.92 -2.47 -12.93
CA LEU A 6 3.40 -1.36 -12.11
C LEU A 6 4.20 -0.39 -12.97
N SER A 7 4.04 0.90 -12.72
CA SER A 7 5.05 1.86 -13.15
C SER A 7 6.38 1.58 -12.43
N ILE A 8 7.50 2.04 -13.01
CA ILE A 8 8.81 1.97 -12.34
C ILE A 8 8.75 2.66 -10.96
N GLU A 9 8.09 3.81 -10.87
CA GLU A 9 7.93 4.57 -9.62
C GLU A 9 7.17 3.78 -8.55
N ASP A 10 6.07 3.12 -8.91
CA ASP A 10 5.30 2.30 -7.97
C ASP A 10 6.13 1.10 -7.51
N LYS A 11 6.89 0.48 -8.41
CA LYS A 11 7.77 -0.65 -8.07
C LYS A 11 8.84 -0.24 -7.07
N GLU A 12 9.51 0.89 -7.28
CA GLU A 12 10.51 1.43 -6.36
C GLU A 12 9.91 1.79 -4.99
N LEU A 13 8.72 2.39 -4.98
CA LEU A 13 7.99 2.71 -3.77
C LEU A 13 7.69 1.45 -2.95
N PHE A 14 7.12 0.42 -3.58
CA PHE A 14 6.85 -0.86 -2.91
C PHE A 14 8.14 -1.57 -2.47
N ALA A 15 9.20 -1.51 -3.27
CA ALA A 15 10.50 -2.04 -2.90
C ALA A 15 11.06 -1.37 -1.63
N SER A 16 10.88 -0.05 -1.46
CA SER A 16 11.27 0.65 -0.23
C SER A 16 10.39 0.26 0.98
N ILE A 17 9.08 0.08 0.80
CA ILE A 17 8.17 -0.31 1.90
C ILE A 17 8.47 -1.74 2.37
N PHE A 18 8.52 -2.70 1.46
CA PHE A 18 8.66 -4.13 1.76
C PHE A 18 10.11 -4.61 1.84
N ARG A 19 11.09 -3.75 1.51
CA ARG A 19 12.51 -4.11 1.44
C ARG A 19 12.79 -5.25 0.44
N LEU A 20 12.16 -5.17 -0.73
CA LEU A 20 12.43 -6.10 -1.83
C LEU A 20 13.89 -5.99 -2.26
N GLU A 21 14.46 -7.08 -2.79
CA GLU A 21 15.88 -7.14 -3.15
C GLU A 21 16.31 -5.98 -4.07
N GLY A 22 17.44 -5.35 -3.74
CA GLY A 22 17.97 -4.19 -4.47
C GLY A 22 17.26 -2.85 -4.20
N GLY A 23 16.14 -2.86 -3.47
CA GLY A 23 15.39 -1.64 -3.14
C GLY A 23 16.13 -0.72 -2.18
N THR A 24 16.31 0.54 -2.57
CA THR A 24 16.88 1.57 -1.69
C THR A 24 15.78 2.22 -0.86
N ARG A 25 16.01 2.34 0.46
CA ARG A 25 15.09 3.04 1.35
C ARG A 25 15.07 4.53 1.00
N HIS A 26 13.88 5.09 0.82
CA HIS A 26 13.69 6.52 0.65
C HIS A 26 12.43 6.98 1.39
N ASP A 27 12.37 8.26 1.72
CA ASP A 27 11.17 8.85 2.33
C ASP A 27 10.03 8.88 1.31
N ILE A 28 8.87 8.36 1.69
CA ILE A 28 7.72 8.22 0.78
C ILE A 28 6.60 9.17 1.23
N GLY A 29 6.09 9.98 0.30
CA GLY A 29 4.89 10.76 0.56
C GLY A 29 3.68 9.85 0.78
N TRP A 30 2.93 10.06 1.86
CA TRP A 30 1.72 9.30 2.19
C TRP A 30 0.73 9.25 1.02
N LYS A 31 0.52 10.37 0.34
CA LYS A 31 -0.34 10.45 -0.85
C LYS A 31 0.17 9.59 -2.01
N ASN A 32 1.48 9.50 -2.20
CA ASN A 32 2.08 8.67 -3.25
C ASN A 32 1.86 7.20 -2.93
N PHE A 33 2.02 6.80 -1.66
CA PHE A 33 1.67 5.46 -1.22
C PHE A 33 0.19 5.14 -1.45
N LEU A 34 -0.74 6.03 -1.09
CA LEU A 34 -2.17 5.82 -1.35
C LEU A 34 -2.47 5.70 -2.85
N LYS A 35 -1.80 6.48 -3.69
CA LYS A 35 -1.94 6.41 -5.15
C LYS A 35 -1.44 5.07 -5.70
N ALA A 36 -0.26 4.62 -5.27
CA ALA A 36 0.31 3.32 -5.65
C ALA A 36 -0.61 2.16 -5.25
N MET A 37 -1.18 2.19 -4.04
CA MET A 37 -2.20 1.23 -3.61
C MET A 37 -3.43 1.26 -4.54
N GLY A 38 -3.86 2.44 -4.99
CA GLY A 38 -4.92 2.61 -5.99
C GLY A 38 -4.60 1.95 -7.33
N HIS A 39 -3.37 2.06 -7.82
CA HIS A 39 -2.93 1.44 -9.08
C HIS A 39 -3.00 -0.10 -9.01
N ILE A 40 -2.72 -0.68 -7.84
CA ILE A 40 -2.93 -2.12 -7.59
C ILE A 40 -4.37 -2.47 -7.14
N GLY A 41 -5.33 -1.59 -7.43
CA GLY A 41 -6.77 -1.81 -7.29
C GLY A 41 -7.32 -1.76 -5.87
N PHE A 42 -6.53 -1.35 -4.89
CA PHE A 42 -7.08 -1.07 -3.56
C PHE A 42 -7.88 0.23 -3.58
N SER A 43 -8.91 0.27 -2.77
CA SER A 43 -9.66 1.51 -2.50
C SER A 43 -9.68 1.83 -1.02
N ILE A 44 -10.04 3.06 -0.68
CA ILE A 44 -10.18 3.52 0.71
C ILE A 44 -11.65 3.76 1.01
N GLY A 45 -12.15 3.08 2.05
CA GLY A 45 -13.53 3.21 2.52
C GLY A 45 -13.64 3.75 3.95
N PRO A 46 -14.86 4.08 4.42
CA PRO A 46 -15.12 4.34 5.82
C PRO A 46 -15.00 3.04 6.65
N CYS A 47 -14.36 3.13 7.81
CA CYS A 47 -14.30 2.01 8.75
C CYS A 47 -15.52 2.05 9.70
N GLY A 48 -16.65 1.49 9.25
CA GLY A 48 -17.87 1.33 10.06
C GLY A 48 -19.10 2.11 9.58
N LYS A 49 -20.21 1.97 10.31
CA LYS A 49 -21.53 2.54 9.97
C LYS A 49 -21.77 3.96 10.51
N THR A 50 -20.91 4.44 11.39
CA THR A 50 -21.06 5.74 12.09
C THR A 50 -19.99 6.72 11.64
N GLY A 51 -20.32 8.02 11.59
CA GLY A 51 -19.54 9.11 10.95
C GLY A 51 -18.21 9.50 11.63
N GLY A 52 -17.36 8.53 11.94
CA GLY A 52 -15.97 8.76 12.39
C GLY A 52 -15.00 8.94 11.22
N SER A 53 -13.78 9.38 11.53
CA SER A 53 -12.68 9.57 10.57
C SER A 53 -11.94 8.28 10.20
N GLY A 54 -12.33 7.14 10.76
CA GLY A 54 -11.70 5.85 10.50
C GLY A 54 -11.76 5.49 9.02
N ARG A 55 -10.62 5.10 8.46
CA ARG A 55 -10.53 4.60 7.08
C ARG A 55 -10.05 3.16 7.07
N GLU A 56 -10.42 2.44 6.03
CA GLU A 56 -9.95 1.08 5.77
C GLU A 56 -9.49 0.97 4.33
N PHE A 57 -8.44 0.18 4.11
CA PHE A 57 -8.13 -0.36 2.80
C PHE A 57 -9.10 -1.49 2.47
N ILE A 58 -9.62 -1.45 1.25
CA ILE A 58 -10.47 -2.48 0.67
C ILE A 58 -9.68 -3.08 -0.49
N ALA A 59 -9.31 -4.35 -0.36
CA ALA A 59 -8.58 -5.10 -1.37
C ALA A 59 -9.47 -5.35 -2.60
N PRO A 60 -8.87 -5.50 -3.80
CA PRO A 60 -9.62 -5.82 -5.01
C PRO A 60 -10.26 -7.23 -4.95
N PRO A 61 -11.22 -7.55 -5.84
CA PRO A 61 -11.92 -8.84 -5.83
C PRO A 61 -11.03 -10.07 -5.94
N ASP A 62 -9.94 -9.98 -6.70
CA ASP A 62 -8.97 -11.06 -6.87
C ASP A 62 -8.09 -11.30 -5.63
N MET A 63 -8.09 -10.36 -4.67
CA MET A 63 -7.53 -10.52 -3.33
C MET A 63 -8.60 -10.82 -2.26
N GLY A 64 -9.80 -11.22 -2.70
CA GLY A 64 -10.89 -11.67 -1.83
C GLY A 64 -11.67 -10.55 -1.15
N ASN A 65 -11.59 -9.30 -1.62
CA ASN A 65 -12.29 -8.14 -1.04
C ASN A 65 -12.04 -7.95 0.48
N ARG A 66 -10.87 -8.41 0.98
CA ARG A 66 -10.46 -8.26 2.37
C ARG A 66 -10.37 -6.78 2.76
N ARG A 67 -10.62 -6.47 4.03
CA ARG A 67 -10.60 -5.09 4.56
C ARG A 67 -9.60 -4.98 5.71
N MET A 68 -8.79 -3.92 5.72
CA MET A 68 -7.85 -3.63 6.79
C MET A 68 -8.02 -2.18 7.25
N ARG A 69 -8.27 -1.98 8.54
CA ARG A 69 -8.33 -0.65 9.14
C ARG A 69 -6.98 0.06 9.07
N LEU A 70 -7.01 1.35 8.74
CA LEU A 70 -5.89 2.27 8.87
C LEU A 70 -5.94 2.93 10.25
N ASP A 71 -5.01 2.58 11.13
CA ASP A 71 -4.95 3.19 12.46
C ASP A 71 -4.56 4.66 12.40
N ASN A 72 -3.74 5.02 11.40
CA ASN A 72 -3.42 6.40 11.07
C ASN A 72 -3.94 6.73 9.65
N PRO A 73 -5.25 6.97 9.47
CA PRO A 73 -5.87 7.10 8.16
C PRO A 73 -5.41 8.34 7.38
N HIS A 74 -4.87 9.34 8.08
CA HIS A 74 -4.33 10.57 7.49
C HIS A 74 -2.83 10.50 7.23
N GLY A 75 -2.18 9.39 7.59
CA GLY A 75 -0.73 9.23 7.50
C GLY A 75 0.03 10.06 8.54
N PRO A 76 1.37 10.05 8.47
CA PRO A 76 2.23 10.83 9.37
C PRO A 76 1.89 12.33 9.34
N ARG A 77 2.20 13.05 10.44
CA ARG A 77 1.82 14.47 10.62
C ARG A 77 2.33 15.39 9.50
N ASP A 78 3.52 15.11 8.98
CA ASP A 78 4.14 15.84 7.87
C ASP A 78 3.88 15.18 6.50
N GLY A 79 3.09 14.10 6.48
CA GLY A 79 2.76 13.35 5.28
C GLY A 79 3.90 12.48 4.77
N THR A 80 4.99 12.29 5.51
CA THR A 80 6.16 11.50 5.07
C THR A 80 6.29 10.20 5.85
N LEU A 81 6.19 9.08 5.15
CA LEU A 81 6.49 7.75 5.67
C LEU A 81 8.00 7.57 5.70
N ARG A 82 8.58 7.58 6.91
CA ARG A 82 9.99 7.29 7.12
C ARG A 82 10.22 5.80 7.30
N SER A 83 11.49 5.39 7.37
CA SER A 83 11.89 3.99 7.52
C SER A 83 11.11 3.22 8.59
N ARG A 84 10.86 3.83 9.76
CA ARG A 84 10.05 3.20 10.83
C ARG A 84 8.60 3.01 10.42
N ASP A 85 7.95 4.06 9.91
CA ASP A 85 6.54 4.01 9.47
C ASP A 85 6.35 2.97 8.35
N GLN A 86 7.29 2.93 7.41
CA GLN A 86 7.29 1.96 6.32
C GLN A 86 7.44 0.52 6.83
N ASN A 87 8.31 0.26 7.81
CA ASN A 87 8.43 -1.08 8.40
C ASN A 87 7.15 -1.53 9.10
N GLU A 88 6.54 -0.65 9.89
CA GLU A 88 5.30 -0.95 10.61
C GLU A 88 4.14 -1.16 9.64
N LEU A 89 4.03 -0.30 8.62
CA LEU A 89 3.01 -0.38 7.57
C LEU A 89 3.19 -1.64 6.70
N GLY A 90 4.40 -1.91 6.22
CA GLY A 90 4.72 -3.06 5.38
C GLY A 90 4.40 -4.38 6.07
N LYS A 91 4.79 -4.54 7.35
CA LYS A 91 4.44 -5.73 8.15
C LYS A 91 2.94 -5.95 8.25
N ARG A 92 2.16 -4.89 8.47
CA ARG A 92 0.70 -4.98 8.59
C ARG A 92 0.05 -5.32 7.26
N LEU A 93 0.48 -4.66 6.18
CA LEU A 93 -0.02 -4.95 4.83
C LEU A 93 0.27 -6.40 4.46
N ASN A 94 1.48 -6.88 4.73
CA ASN A 94 1.84 -8.25 4.41
C ASN A 94 1.06 -9.26 5.27
N ALA A 95 0.96 -9.03 6.58
CA ALA A 95 0.19 -9.89 7.47
C ALA A 95 -1.31 -9.97 7.13
N HIS A 96 -1.88 -8.92 6.50
CA HIS A 96 -3.29 -8.88 6.17
C HIS A 96 -3.62 -9.25 4.72
N PHE A 97 -2.73 -8.95 3.78
CA PHE A 97 -2.99 -9.07 2.34
C PHE A 97 -1.96 -9.90 1.57
N ASP A 98 -0.88 -10.35 2.22
CA ASP A 98 0.20 -11.09 1.55
C ASP A 98 0.83 -10.26 0.40
N LEU A 99 0.93 -8.94 0.64
CA LEU A 99 1.14 -7.95 -0.41
C LEU A 99 2.57 -7.92 -0.94
N GLU A 100 3.55 -8.35 -0.15
CA GLU A 100 4.97 -8.32 -0.51
C GLU A 100 5.25 -9.19 -1.74
N ASP A 101 4.89 -10.47 -1.68
CA ASP A 101 5.07 -11.41 -2.79
C ASP A 101 4.23 -11.01 -4.01
N TYR A 102 3.02 -10.50 -3.76
CA TYR A 102 2.14 -10.02 -4.81
C TYR A 102 2.79 -8.90 -5.63
N VAL A 103 3.25 -7.82 -4.97
CA VAL A 103 3.86 -6.69 -5.69
C VAL A 103 5.24 -7.04 -6.23
N ALA A 104 5.96 -8.00 -5.62
CA ALA A 104 7.23 -8.51 -6.15
C ALA A 104 7.03 -9.22 -7.50
N ALA A 105 5.97 -10.02 -7.64
CA ALA A 105 5.64 -10.76 -8.86
C ALA A 105 5.02 -9.90 -9.98
N MET A 106 4.51 -8.70 -9.66
CA MET A 106 3.89 -7.85 -10.68
C MET A 106 4.90 -7.38 -11.74
N PRO A 107 4.54 -7.46 -13.04
CA PRO A 107 5.35 -6.93 -14.13
C PRO A 107 5.45 -5.41 -14.05
N VAL A 108 6.53 -4.87 -14.61
CA VAL A 108 6.78 -3.42 -14.70
C VAL A 108 6.52 -2.97 -16.14
N GLU A 109 5.83 -1.85 -16.32
CA GLU A 109 5.64 -1.22 -17.63
C GLU A 109 7.00 -0.94 -18.28
N ALA A 110 7.15 -1.34 -19.55
CA ALA A 110 8.39 -1.23 -20.32
C ALA A 110 8.64 0.18 -20.87
#